data_AF-A0A9E5W1Y5-F1
#
_entry.id   AF-A0A9E5W1Y5-F1
#
_cell.length_a   1.000
_cell.length_b   1.000
_cell.length_c   1.000
_cell.angle_alpha   90.00
_cell.angle_beta   90.00
_cell.angle_gamma   90.00
#
_symmetry.space_group_name_H-M   'P 1'
#
loop_
_entity.id
_entity.type
_entity.pdbx_description
1 polymer ?
#
loop_
_entity_poly.entity_id
_entity_poly.type
_entity_poly.pdbx_seq_one_letter_code
_entity_poly.pdbx_strand_id
1 'polypeptide(L)' 'METLIAYSTRYGCVEKCAKMLAEKLDGKVTLVNLLKMRVDPAPYERVIVGGSIYIGKIQKEVRDF' A
#
# COMPACT_ATOMS: atom_id res chain seq x y z
N MET A 1 -14.06 9.91 3.64
CA MET A 1 -13.09 9.79 2.56
C MET A 1 -12.67 8.34 2.43
N GLU A 2 -12.72 7.74 1.23
CA GLU A 2 -12.24 6.36 1.01
C GLU A 2 -10.77 6.38 0.55
N THR A 3 -9.89 5.82 1.36
CA THR A 3 -8.44 5.75 1.09
C THR A 3 -8.00 4.31 0.83
N LEU A 4 -7.23 4.09 -0.24
CA LEU A 4 -6.48 2.86 -0.48
C LEU A 4 -5.02 3.07 -0.08
N ILE A 5 -4.47 2.14 0.70
CA ILE A 5 -3.03 1.99 0.88
C ILE A 5 -2.61 0.68 0.22
N ALA A 6 -2.08 0.79 -1.00
CA ALA A 6 -1.54 -0.32 -1.74
C ALA A 6 -0.05 -0.44 -1.44
N TYR A 7 0.41 -1.63 -1.03
CA TYR A 7 1.82 -1.82 -0.70
C TYR A 7 2.35 -3.19 -1.06
N SER A 8 3.67 -3.31 -1.13
CA SER A 8 4.33 -4.61 -1.28
C SER A 8 5.37 -4.82 -0.18
N THR A 9 5.33 -6.00 0.44
CA THR A 9 6.30 -6.38 1.48
C THR A 9 6.47 -7.89 1.56
N ARG A 10 7.73 -8.33 1.68
CA ARG A 10 8.08 -9.74 1.93
C ARG A 10 8.17 -10.08 3.41
N TYR A 11 8.67 -9.15 4.24
CA TYR A 11 8.97 -9.37 5.66
C TYR A 11 8.11 -8.52 6.61
N GLY A 12 7.06 -7.87 6.12
CA GLY A 12 6.07 -7.17 6.94
C GLY A 12 6.42 -5.74 7.38
N CYS A 13 7.62 -5.22 7.10
CA CYS A 13 8.00 -3.85 7.49
C CYS A 13 7.04 -2.77 6.91
N VAL A 14 6.77 -2.82 5.60
CA VAL A 14 5.85 -1.87 4.95
C VAL A 14 4.42 -2.05 5.45
N GLU A 15 4.00 -3.28 5.74
CA GLU A 15 2.67 -3.55 6.31
C GLU A 15 2.52 -2.89 7.69
N LYS A 16 3.55 -2.96 8.53
CA LYS A 16 3.55 -2.27 9.83
C LYS A 16 3.39 -0.76 9.65
N CYS A 17 4.16 -0.15 8.74
CA CYS A 17 4.02 1.28 8.44
C CYS A 17 2.66 1.64 7.87
N ALA A 18 2.11 0.81 6.96
CA ALA A 18 0.79 1.02 6.36
C ALA A 18 -0.32 0.96 7.41
N LYS A 19 -0.25 0.02 8.36
CA LYS A 19 -1.18 -0.06 9.51
C LYS A 19 -1.07 1.18 10.40
N MET A 20 0.14 1.56 10.79
CA MET A 20 0.36 2.78 11.60
C MET A 20 -0.12 4.05 10.91
N LEU A 21 -0.03 4.12 9.57
CA LEU A 21 -0.53 5.24 8.80
C LEU A 21 -2.06 5.22 8.73
N ALA A 22 -2.67 4.05 8.50
CA ALA A 22 -4.12 3.88 8.48
C ALA A 22 -4.77 4.34 9.80
N GLU A 23 -4.15 4.04 10.95
CA GLU A 23 -4.62 4.49 12.27
C GLU A 23 -4.61 6.01 12.46
N LYS A 24 -3.84 6.74 11.66
CA LYS A 24 -3.71 8.21 11.73
C LYS A 24 -4.53 8.94 10.67
N LEU A 25 -5.17 8.21 9.76
CA LEU A 25 -5.98 8.78 8.69
C LEU A 25 -7.45 8.70 9.07
N ASP A 26 -8.16 9.80 8.87
CA ASP A 26 -9.61 9.84 9.03
C ASP A 26 -10.33 9.12 7.87
N GLY A 27 -11.44 8.47 8.20
CA GLY A 27 -12.30 7.79 7.22
C GLY A 27 -11.98 6.31 7.05
N LYS A 28 -12.41 5.75 5.90
CA LYS A 28 -12.28 4.31 5.62
C LYS A 28 -10.99 4.06 4.88
N VAL A 29 -10.09 3.30 5.49
CA VAL A 29 -8.79 2.94 4.91
C VAL A 29 -8.78 1.46 4.54
N THR A 30 -8.51 1.16 3.28
CA THR A 30 -8.32 -0.20 2.79
C THR A 30 -6.83 -0.48 2.62
N LEU A 31 -6.33 -1.55 3.25
CA LEU A 31 -4.94 -1.99 3.14
C LEU A 31 -4.86 -3.15 2.15
N VAL A 32 -4.05 -3.02 1.09
CA VAL A 32 -3.87 -4.07 0.09
C VAL A 32 -2.39 -4.41 -0.09
N ASN A 33 -2.05 -5.69 0.08
CA ASN A 33 -0.74 -6.20 -0.27
C ASN A 33 -0.72 -6.68 -1.72
N LEU A 34 -0.01 -5.93 -2.58
CA LEU A 34 0.14 -6.15 -4.02
C LEU A 34 0.88 -7.45 -4.38
N LEU A 35 1.61 -8.07 -3.42
CA LEU A 35 2.15 -9.42 -3.60
C LEU A 35 1.06 -10.50 -3.55
N LYS A 36 -0.06 -10.24 -2.89
CA LYS A 36 -1.10 -11.23 -2.63
C LYS A 36 -2.30 -11.07 -3.56
N MET A 37 -2.64 -9.84 -3.91
CA MET A 37 -3.81 -9.56 -4.76
C MET A 37 -3.67 -8.24 -5.50
N ARG A 38 -4.45 -8.12 -6.58
CA ARG A 38 -4.65 -6.87 -7.30
C ARG A 38 -5.88 -6.14 -6.75
N VAL A 39 -5.88 -4.83 -6.92
CA VAL A 39 -6.98 -3.95 -6.54
C VAL A 39 -7.13 -2.88 -7.62
N ASP A 40 -8.36 -2.47 -7.91
CA ASP A 40 -8.61 -1.32 -8.77
C ASP A 40 -8.52 -0.04 -7.91
N PRO A 41 -7.64 0.92 -8.23
CA PRO A 41 -7.56 2.18 -7.50
C PRO A 41 -8.68 3.17 -7.87
N ALA A 42 -9.39 2.98 -8.98
CA ALA A 42 -10.39 3.92 -9.49
C ALA A 42 -11.50 4.36 -8.51
N PRO A 43 -12.06 3.50 -7.62
CA PRO A 43 -13.13 3.91 -6.71
C PRO A 43 -12.65 4.72 -5.50
N TYR A 44 -11.34 4.84 -5.27
CA TYR A 44 -10.79 5.50 -4.09
C TYR A 44 -10.49 6.97 -4.34
N GLU A 45 -10.84 7.83 -3.38
CA GLU A 45 -10.56 9.27 -3.45
C GLU A 45 -9.08 9.58 -3.17
N ARG A 46 -8.42 8.72 -2.38
CA ARG A 46 -6.98 8.82 -2.09
C ARG A 46 -6.32 7.46 -2.23
N VAL A 47 -5.20 7.44 -2.95
CA VAL A 47 -4.36 6.26 -3.10
C VAL A 47 -2.96 6.58 -2.55
N ILE A 48 -2.51 5.75 -1.61
CA ILE A 48 -1.17 5.80 -1.02
C ILE A 48 -0.45 4.53 -1.45
N VAL A 49 0.75 4.68 -2.01
CA VAL A 49 1.54 3.56 -2.53
C VAL A 49 2.80 3.38 -1.70
N GLY A 50 3.03 2.17 -1.19
CA GLY A 50 4.14 1.84 -0.30
C GLY A 50 4.97 0.65 -0.77
N GLY A 51 6.29 0.70 -0.59
CA GLY A 51 7.14 -0.44 -0.90
C GLY A 51 8.50 -0.34 -0.21
N SER A 52 9.14 -1.48 0.01
CA SER A 52 10.54 -1.49 0.44
C SER A 52 11.45 -1.20 -0.74
N ILE A 53 12.53 -0.48 -0.48
CA ILE A 53 13.62 -0.30 -1.43
C ILE A 53 14.62 -1.43 -1.27
N TYR A 54 14.93 -2.11 -2.38
CA TYR A 54 15.97 -3.12 -2.47
C TYR A 54 16.93 -2.74 -3.60
N ILE A 55 18.20 -2.51 -3.26
CA ILE A 55 19.25 -2.12 -4.23
C ILE A 55 18.79 -0.92 -5.09
N GLY A 56 18.29 0.13 -4.43
CA GLY A 56 17.85 1.37 -5.09
C GLY A 56 16.56 1.26 -5.91
N LYS A 57 15.88 0.11 -5.91
CA LYS A 57 14.62 -0.10 -6.65
C LYS A 57 13.48 -0.43 -5.70
N ILE A 58 12.29 0.07 -6.01
CA ILE A 58 11.06 -0.39 -5.38
C ILE A 58 10.67 -1.78 -5.91
N GLN A 59 9.91 -2.52 -5.12
CA GLN A 59 9.41 -3.85 -5.49
C GLN A 59 8.59 -3.80 -6.79
N LYS A 60 8.74 -4.84 -7.63
CA LYS A 60 8.14 -4.92 -8.96
C LYS A 60 6.62 -4.77 -8.92
N GLU A 61 5.99 -5.39 -7.93
CA GLU A 61 4.55 -5.37 -7.71
C GLU A 61 4.02 -3.96 -7.46
N VAL A 62 4.83 -3.08 -6.86
CA VAL A 62 4.48 -1.67 -6.64
C VAL A 62 4.72 -0.82 -7.88
N ARG A 63 5.76 -1.13 -8.64
CA ARG A 63 6.09 -0.41 -9.87
C ARG A 63 5.12 -0.71 -11.01
N ASP A 64 4.62 -1.96 -11.06
CA ASP A 64 3.71 -2.43 -12.09
C ASP A 64 2.22 -2.16 -11.72
N PHE A 65 1.95 -1.67 -10.49
CA PHE A 65 0.65 -1.21 -10.01
C PHE A 65 0.47 0.29 -10.29
#